data_AF-A0A7G5E4G7-F1
#
_entry.id   AF-A0A7G5E4G7-F1
#
_cell.length_a   1.000
_cell.length_b   1.000
_cell.length_c   1.000
_cell.angle_alpha   90.00
_cell.angle_beta   90.00
_cell.angle_gamma   90.00
#
_symmetry.space_group_name_H-M   'P 1'
#
loop_
_entity.id
_entity.type
_entity.pdbx_description
1 polymer ?
#
loop_
_entity_poly.entity_id
_entity_poly.type
_entity_poly.pdbx_seq_one_letter_code
_entity_poly.pdbx_strand_id
1 'polypeptide(L)'
;MNFIDFSIAVLLANAMPHFIFGITKVRFLGLFGYTATANICYALCQCIVGIGLFHHKYGLDKLFSNGFALGSTLVLILYFIFGSLLLVKFQKK
;
A
#
# COMPACT_ATOMS: atom_id res chain seq x y z
N MET A 1 -1.44 8.04 20.38
CA MET A 1 -1.02 7.10 19.33
C MET A 1 0.28 6.44 19.75
N ASN A 2 0.38 5.12 19.69
CA ASN A 2 1.64 4.43 19.98
C ASN A 2 2.52 4.44 18.71
N PHE A 3 3.85 4.33 18.85
CA PHE A 3 4.79 4.36 17.73
C PHE A 3 4.46 3.32 16.65
N ILE A 4 3.97 2.14 17.06
CA ILE A 4 3.55 1.08 16.13
C ILE A 4 2.36 1.53 15.26
N ASP A 5 1.41 2.31 15.79
CA ASP A 5 0.26 2.78 15.01
C ASP A 5 0.67 3.77 13.95
N PHE A 6 1.60 4.65 14.31
CA PHE A 6 2.20 5.59 13.37
C PHE A 6 2.93 4.84 12.25
N SER A 7 3.73 3.82 12.59
CA SER A 7 4.45 3.01 11.60
C SER A 7 3.50 2.26 10.67
N ILE A 8 2.44 1.65 11.18
CA ILE A 8 1.40 0.99 10.35
C ILE A 8 0.79 2.01 9.39
N ALA A 9 0.36 3.16 9.91
CA ALA A 9 -0.27 4.20 9.10
C ALA A 9 0.68 4.70 7.99
N VAL A 10 1.94 4.99 8.32
CA VAL A 10 2.95 5.46 7.36
C VAL A 10 3.23 4.40 6.29
N LEU A 11 3.40 3.13 6.68
CA LEU A 11 3.69 2.05 5.73
C LEU A 11 2.53 1.82 4.75
N LEU A 12 1.30 1.75 5.25
CA LEU A 12 0.12 1.57 4.40
C LEU A 12 -0.14 2.81 3.53
N ALA A 13 0.04 4.01 4.09
CA ALA A 13 -0.08 5.26 3.34
C ALA A 13 0.96 5.37 2.22
N ASN A 14 2.19 4.91 2.45
CA ASN A 14 3.28 4.99 1.47
C ASN A 14 3.21 3.87 0.42
N ALA A 15 2.60 2.72 0.75
CA ALA A 15 2.40 1.65 -0.21
C ALA A 15 1.53 2.09 -1.42
N MET A 16 0.52 2.95 -1.18
CA MET A 16 -0.38 3.44 -2.22
C MET A 16 0.33 4.24 -3.34
N PRO A 17 1.04 5.35 -3.06
CA PRO A 17 1.70 6.14 -4.10
C PRO A 17 2.80 5.34 -4.81
N HIS A 18 3.59 4.52 -4.10
CA HIS A 18 4.60 3.69 -4.76
C HIS A 18 3.98 2.64 -5.69
N PHE A 19 2.82 2.08 -5.34
CA PHE A 19 2.10 1.21 -6.25
C PHE A 19 1.66 1.97 -7.51
N ILE A 20 1.06 3.16 -7.34
CA ILE A 20 0.64 4.03 -8.46
C ILE A 20 1.83 4.38 -9.36
N PHE A 21 2.97 4.80 -8.80
CA PHE A 21 4.17 5.10 -9.56
C PHE A 21 4.67 3.88 -10.34
N GLY A 22 4.58 2.70 -9.72
CA GLY A 22 4.88 1.44 -10.36
C GLY A 22 4.01 1.15 -11.59
N ILE A 23 2.69 1.19 -11.44
CA ILE A 23 1.74 0.90 -12.52
C ILE A 23 1.74 1.97 -13.62
N THR A 24 1.99 3.25 -13.27
CA THR A 24 2.10 4.36 -14.23
C THR A 24 3.47 4.44 -14.91
N LYS A 25 4.40 3.55 -14.56
CA LYS A 25 5.81 3.55 -15.02
C LYS A 25 6.59 4.83 -14.68
N VAL A 26 6.15 5.56 -13.65
CA VAL A 26 6.86 6.74 -13.15
C VAL A 26 8.09 6.31 -12.35
N ARG A 27 9.22 6.97 -12.63
CA ARG A 27 10.46 6.79 -11.89
C ARG A 27 10.42 7.65 -10.64
N PHE A 28 10.24 7.00 -9.49
CA PHE A 28 10.24 7.64 -8.17
C PHE A 28 11.21 6.89 -7.26
N LEU A 29 11.89 7.61 -6.36
CA LEU A 29 12.87 7.04 -5.44
C LEU A 29 12.14 6.19 -4.39
N GLY A 30 12.30 4.87 -4.47
CA GLY A 30 11.96 3.95 -3.38
C GLY A 30 13.21 3.36 -2.75
N LEU A 31 13.02 2.60 -1.66
CA LEU A 31 14.12 1.89 -0.98
C LEU A 31 14.84 0.90 -1.91
N PHE A 32 14.14 0.39 -2.94
CA PHE A 32 14.67 -0.56 -3.92
C PHE A 32 15.14 0.11 -5.23
N GLY A 33 15.26 1.45 -5.27
CA GLY A 33 15.78 2.20 -6.41
C GLY A 33 14.75 3.07 -7.14
N TYR A 34 15.09 3.51 -8.36
CA TYR A 34 14.34 4.49 -9.17
C TYR A 34 13.47 3.90 -10.30
N THR A 35 13.34 2.58 -10.37
CA THR A 35 12.58 1.93 -11.45
C THR A 35 11.11 1.75 -11.07
N ALA A 36 10.25 1.65 -12.09
CA ALA A 36 8.84 1.35 -11.87
C ALA A 36 8.64 0.00 -11.15
N THR A 37 9.43 -1.01 -11.51
CA THR A 37 9.40 -2.33 -10.85
C THR A 37 9.86 -2.26 -9.39
N ALA A 38 10.87 -1.44 -9.08
CA ALA A 38 11.30 -1.19 -7.71
C ALA A 38 10.18 -0.54 -6.88
N ASN A 39 9.41 0.39 -7.46
CA ASN A 39 8.27 1.02 -6.80
C ASN A 39 7.14 0.02 -6.48
N ILE A 40 6.84 -0.92 -7.40
CA ILE A 40 5.86 -2.00 -7.11
C ILE A 40 6.37 -2.91 -5.99
N CYS A 41 7.62 -3.35 -6.06
CA CYS A 41 8.22 -4.20 -5.03
C CYS A 41 8.23 -3.50 -3.66
N TYR A 42 8.53 -2.19 -3.65
CA TYR A 42 8.55 -1.40 -2.43
C TYR A 42 7.15 -1.25 -1.82
N ALA A 43 6.14 -0.97 -2.64
CA ALA A 43 4.75 -0.92 -2.20
C ALA A 43 4.29 -2.25 -1.59
N LEU A 44 4.63 -3.38 -2.23
CA LEU A 44 4.30 -4.72 -1.72
C LEU A 44 5.00 -4.99 -0.38
N CYS A 45 6.29 -4.64 -0.27
CA CYS A 45 7.04 -4.80 0.98
C CYS A 45 6.41 -3.98 2.12
N GLN A 46 6.08 -2.71 1.87
CA GLN A 46 5.42 -1.85 2.85
C GLN A 46 4.04 -2.37 3.27
N CYS A 47 3.27 -2.91 2.32
CA CYS A 47 1.99 -3.55 2.61
C CYS A 47 2.17 -4.78 3.53
N ILE A 48 3.10 -5.68 3.20
CA ILE A 48 3.39 -6.88 4.00
C ILE A 48 3.86 -6.50 5.40
N VAL A 49 4.79 -5.55 5.53
CA VAL A 49 5.31 -5.09 6.84
C VAL A 49 4.23 -4.38 7.64
N GLY A 50 3.40 -3.54 7.00
CA GLY A 50 2.28 -2.85 7.64
C GLY A 50 1.23 -3.82 8.19
N ILE A 51 0.85 -4.83 7.39
CA ILE A 51 -0.08 -5.89 7.81
C ILE A 51 0.55 -6.75 8.92
N GLY A 52 1.83 -7.09 8.81
CA GLY A 52 2.55 -7.85 9.84
C GLY A 52 2.59 -7.13 11.19
N LEU A 53 2.87 -5.82 11.19
CA LEU A 53 2.83 -4.98 12.39
C LEU A 53 1.42 -4.86 12.95
N PHE A 54 0.41 -4.74 12.08
CA PHE A 54 -0.99 -4.73 12.51
C PHE A 54 -1.37 -6.04 13.18
N HIS A 55 -1.03 -7.19 12.58
CA HIS A 55 -1.29 -8.50 13.15
C HIS A 55 -0.61 -8.66 14.51
N HIS A 56 0.66 -8.27 14.62
CA HIS A 56 1.42 -8.35 15.87
C HIS A 56 0.79 -7.54 17.01
N LYS A 57 0.24 -6.36 16.71
CA LYS A 57 -0.30 -5.46 17.74
C LYS A 57 -1.76 -5.73 18.09
N TYR A 58 -2.59 -6.00 17.09
CA TYR A 58 -4.04 -6.04 17.25
C TYR A 58 -4.64 -7.44 17.10
N GLY A 59 -3.91 -8.39 16.47
CA GLY A 59 -4.46 -9.67 16.03
C GLY A 59 -5.31 -9.53 14.76
N LEU A 60 -5.44 -10.61 13.99
CA LEU A 60 -6.28 -10.61 12.77
C LEU A 60 -7.78 -10.51 13.11
N ASP A 61 -8.18 -10.97 14.29
CA ASP A 61 -9.58 -10.95 14.73
C ASP A 61 -10.12 -9.52 14.89
N LYS A 62 -9.21 -8.54 15.09
CA LYS A 62 -9.58 -7.13 15.21
C LYS A 62 -9.61 -6.37 13.90
N LEU A 63 -9.36 -7.03 12.78
CA LEU A 63 -9.34 -6.38 11.46
C LEU A 63 -10.75 -5.90 11.06
N PHE A 64 -11.79 -6.65 11.44
CA PHE A 64 -13.18 -6.30 11.19
C PHE A 64 -13.80 -5.37 12.25
N SER A 65 -13.24 -5.33 13.46
CA SER A 65 -13.73 -4.45 14.54
C SER A 65 -13.01 -3.12 14.62
N ASN A 66 -11.86 -2.96 13.95
CA ASN A 66 -11.10 -1.72 13.89
C ASN A 66 -11.32 -1.02 12.54
N GLY A 67 -12.19 -0.01 12.54
CA GLY A 67 -12.55 0.74 11.32
C GLY A 67 -11.35 1.36 10.59
N PHE A 68 -10.29 1.75 11.31
CA PHE A 68 -9.06 2.26 10.70
C PHE A 68 -8.32 1.18 9.90
N ALA A 69 -8.22 -0.02 10.47
CA ALA A 69 -7.56 -1.16 9.83
C ALA A 69 -8.36 -1.65 8.62
N LEU A 70 -9.67 -1.77 8.77
CA LEU A 70 -10.57 -2.15 7.71
C LEU A 70 -10.51 -1.13 6.56
N GLY A 71 -10.62 0.16 6.87
CA GLY A 71 -10.61 1.25 5.89
C GLY A 71 -9.30 1.33 5.13
N SER A 72 -8.16 1.33 5.82
CA SER A 72 -6.83 1.37 5.18
C SER A 72 -6.58 0.14 4.29
N THR A 73 -6.94 -1.05 4.75
CA THR A 73 -6.82 -2.28 3.96
C THR A 73 -7.72 -2.27 2.73
N LEU A 74 -8.98 -1.84 2.87
CA LEU A 74 -9.94 -1.71 1.76
C LEU A 74 -9.42 -0.74 0.70
N VAL A 75 -8.96 0.44 1.11
CA VAL A 75 -8.43 1.45 0.18
C VAL A 75 -7.22 0.91 -0.57
N LEU A 76 -6.33 0.19 0.11
CA LEU A 76 -5.14 -0.42 -0.50
C LEU A 76 -5.52 -1.49 -1.54
N ILE A 77 -6.49 -2.36 -1.21
CA ILE A 77 -7.05 -3.34 -2.15
C ILE A 77 -7.70 -2.65 -3.35
N LEU A 78 -8.49 -1.59 -3.12
CA LEU A 78 -9.12 -0.82 -4.20
C LEU A 78 -8.06 -0.20 -5.10
N TYR A 79 -6.97 0.34 -4.56
CA TYR A 79 -5.88 0.88 -5.36
C TYR A 79 -5.18 -0.19 -6.20
N PHE A 80 -4.99 -1.39 -5.66
CA PHE A 80 -4.37 -2.50 -6.39
C PHE A 80 -5.23 -2.98 -7.56
N ILE A 81 -6.55 -3.06 -7.35
CA ILE A 81 -7.50 -3.52 -8.37
C ILE A 81 -7.80 -2.39 -9.37
N PHE A 82 -8.33 -1.27 -8.89
CA PHE A 82 -8.80 -0.19 -9.74
C PHE A 82 -7.68 0.65 -10.34
N GLY A 83 -6.53 0.79 -9.67
CA GLY A 83 -5.40 1.54 -10.22
C GLY A 83 -4.95 0.99 -11.57
N SER A 84 -4.81 -0.34 -11.66
CA SER A 84 -4.45 -1.02 -12.92
C SER A 84 -5.57 -0.94 -13.95
N LEU A 85 -6.82 -1.20 -13.55
CA LEU A 85 -7.98 -1.18 -14.47
C LEU A 85 -8.21 0.21 -15.07
N LEU A 86 -8.14 1.27 -14.26
CA LEU A 86 -8.31 2.65 -14.71
C LEU A 86 -7.17 3.05 -15.64
N LEU A 87 -5.92 2.67 -15.34
CA LEU A 87 -4.83 2.94 -16.27
C LEU A 87 -5.03 2.25 -17.62
N VAL A 88 -5.38 0.97 -17.65
CA VAL A 88 -5.63 0.28 -18.92
C VAL A 88 -6.78 0.93 -19.70
N LYS A 89 -7.82 1.40 -19.00
CA LYS A 89 -9.00 2.03 -19.61
C LYS A 89 -8.72 3.44 -20.14
N PHE A 90 -7.95 4.25 -19.41
CA PHE A 90 -7.73 5.67 -19.72
C PHE A 90 -6.40 5.97 -20.41
N GLN A 91 -5.43 5.05 -20.35
CA GLN A 91 -4.11 5.19 -21.01
C GLN A 91 -4.10 4.60 -22.42
N LYS A 92 -5.12 3.81 -22.81
CA LYS A 92 -5.40 3.51 -24.22
C LYS A 92 -5.95 4.78 -24.89
N LYS A 93 -5.03 5.59 -25.42
CA LYS A 93 -5.30 6.45 -26.58
C LYS A 93 -5.01 5.66 -27.85
#